data_AF-A0A1C4VAN5-F1
#
_entry.id   AF-A0A1C4VAN5-F1
#
_cell.length_a   1.000
_cell.length_b   1.000
_cell.length_c   1.000
_cell.angle_alpha   90.00
_cell.angle_beta   90.00
_cell.angle_gamma   90.00
#
_symmetry.space_group_name_H-M   'P 1'
#
loop_
_entity.id
_entity.type
_entity.pdbx_description
1 polymer ?
#
loop_
_entity_poly.entity_id
_entity_poly.type
_entity_poly.pdbx_seq_one_letter_code
_entity_poly.pdbx_strand_id
1 'polypeptide(L)' 'MIYVTGERVQAYQVRSAFFDTRWRGLDPAQVHDYLCRVADEMDRLHRELTTARTESERVRQALRQWQSRHNGCRRRGHDG' A
#
# COMPACT_ATOMS: atom_id res chain seq x y z
N MET A 1 -3.96 9.40 -23.80
CA MET A 1 -4.24 8.52 -22.64
C MET A 1 -2.91 8.35 -21.90
N ILE A 2 -2.68 9.15 -20.86
CA ILE A 2 -1.40 9.13 -20.14
C ILE A 2 -1.51 7.99 -19.12
N TYR A 3 -0.89 6.86 -19.44
CA TYR A 3 -0.59 5.86 -18.42
C TYR A 3 0.45 6.50 -17.50
N VAL A 4 -0.03 7.13 -16.42
CA VAL A 4 0.85 7.43 -15.29
C VAL A 4 1.29 6.05 -14.80
N THR A 5 2.46 5.64 -15.25
CA THR A 5 3.25 4.55 -14.69
C THR A 5 3.10 4.60 -13.18
N GLY A 6 2.85 3.45 -12.56
CA GLY A 6 2.49 3.29 -11.15
C GLY A 6 3.56 3.73 -10.13
N GLU A 7 4.31 4.79 -10.39
CA GLU A 7 4.90 5.64 -9.38
C GLU A 7 3.77 6.27 -8.57
N ARG A 8 3.38 5.55 -7.52
CA ARG A 8 2.46 6.07 -6.53
C ARG A 8 3.15 7.27 -5.88
N VAL A 9 2.50 8.42 -5.95
CA VAL A 9 2.92 9.60 -5.21
C VAL A 9 3.03 9.20 -3.73
N GLN A 10 4.19 9.49 -3.12
CA GLN A 10 4.43 9.19 -1.71
C GLN A 10 3.97 10.36 -0.84
N ALA A 11 3.55 10.09 0.39
CA ALA A 11 3.05 11.12 1.31
C ALA A 11 4.05 12.27 1.51
N TYR A 12 5.35 11.98 1.56
CA TYR A 12 6.38 13.02 1.67
C TYR A 12 6.41 13.94 0.44
N GLN A 13 6.17 13.41 -0.77
CA GLN A 13 6.13 14.19 -2.01
C GLN A 13 4.91 15.12 -2.04
N VAL A 14 3.78 14.68 -1.49
CA VAL A 14 2.59 15.52 -1.31
C VAL A 14 2.86 16.64 -0.32
N ARG A 15 3.50 16.32 0.81
CA ARG A 15 3.82 17.30 1.85
C ARG A 15 4.80 18.37 1.37
N SER A 16 5.74 18.00 0.51
CA SER A 16 6.74 18.91 -0.06
C SER A 16 6.31 19.52 -1.40
N ALA A 17 5.04 19.38 -1.81
CA ALA A 17 4.59 19.93 -3.08
C ALA A 17 4.51 21.46 -3.01
N PHE A 18 5.17 22.13 -3.96
CA PHE A 18 5.15 23.58 -4.12
C PHE A 18 4.40 23.95 -5.39
N PHE A 19 3.60 25.01 -5.30
CA PHE A 19 2.81 25.54 -6.39
C PHE A 19 3.12 27.03 -6.58
N ASP A 20 3.21 27.47 -7.84
CA ASP A 20 3.39 28.89 -8.14
C ASP A 20 2.16 29.70 -7.71
N THR A 21 2.40 30.83 -7.06
CA THR A 21 1.33 31.74 -6.64
C THR A 21 0.92 32.65 -7.80
N ARG A 22 -0.39 32.84 -8.00
CA ARG A 22 -0.94 33.77 -9.02
C ARG A 22 -1.85 34.81 -8.39
N TRP A 23 -1.95 35.98 -9.02
CA TRP A 23 -2.73 37.14 -8.56
C TRP A 23 -4.23 36.84 -8.34
N ARG A 24 -4.75 35.78 -8.97
CA ARG A 24 -5.99 35.10 -8.62
C ARG A 24 -5.65 33.66 -8.32
N GLY A 25 -5.75 33.26 -7.06
CA GLY A 25 -5.40 31.93 -6.60
C GLY A 25 -5.90 31.66 -5.18
N LEU A 26 -5.86 30.39 -4.78
CA LEU A 26 -6.08 29.99 -3.40
C LEU A 26 -4.90 30.47 -2.54
N ASP A 27 -5.18 30.73 -1.27
CA ASP A 27 -4.15 31.05 -0.28
C ASP A 27 -3.12 29.91 -0.18
N PRO A 28 -1.84 30.17 -0.44
CA PRO A 28 -0.80 29.15 -0.38
C PRO A 28 -0.73 28.41 0.95
N ALA A 29 -1.03 29.08 2.07
CA ALA A 29 -1.04 28.44 3.39
C ALA A 29 -2.16 27.40 3.51
N GLN A 30 -3.37 27.75 3.08
CA GLN A 30 -4.51 26.82 3.09
C GLN A 30 -4.29 25.62 2.17
N VAL A 31 -3.64 25.82 1.02
CA VAL A 31 -3.24 24.74 0.13
C VAL A 31 -2.25 23.82 0.84
N HIS A 32 -1.22 24.38 1.49
CA HIS A 32 -0.22 23.59 2.19
C HIS A 32 -0.80 22.79 3.38
N ASP A 33 -1.70 23.39 4.16
CA ASP A 33 -2.41 22.70 5.24
C ASP A 33 -3.29 21.55 4.73
N TYR A 34 -3.91 21.73 3.56
CA TYR A 34 -4.67 20.65 2.92
C TYR A 34 -3.75 19.52 2.43
N LEU A 35 -2.62 19.85 1.80
CA LEU A 35 -1.64 18.86 1.35
C LEU A 35 -1.07 18.05 2.51
N CYS A 36 -0.79 18.68 3.65
CA CYS A 36 -0.37 17.99 4.87
C CYS A 36 -1.42 16.96 5.33
N ARG A 37 -2.70 17.33 5.35
CA ARG A 37 -3.80 16.41 5.71
C ARG A 37 -3.92 15.25 4.72
N VAL A 38 -3.79 15.52 3.42
CA VAL A 38 -3.79 14.47 2.40
C VAL A 38 -2.61 13.52 2.59
N ALA A 39 -1.41 14.05 2.88
CA ALA A 39 -0.23 13.24 3.16
C ALA A 39 -0.43 12.32 4.38
N ASP A 40 -1.01 12.84 5.46
CA ASP A 40 -1.29 12.06 6.68
C ASP A 40 -2.28 10.92 6.41
N GLU A 41 -3.31 11.17 5.59
CA GLU A 41 -4.28 10.16 5.19
C GLU A 41 -3.64 9.08 4.30
N MET A 42 -2.74 9.48 3.39
CA MET A 42 -1.98 8.53 2.58
C MET A 42 -1.09 7.63 3.43
N ASP A 43 -0.43 8.19 4.46
CA ASP A 43 0.37 7.42 5.41
C ASP A 43 -0.50 6.41 6.19
N ARG A 44 -1.70 6.83 6.61
CA ARG A 44 -2.67 5.95 7.27
C ARG A 44 -3.07 4.78 6.37
N LEU A 45 -3.48 5.06 5.14
CA LEU A 45 -3.88 4.04 4.17
C LEU A 45 -2.73 3.10 3.80
N HIS A 46 -1.50 3.61 3.70
CA HIS A 46 -0.33 2.77 3.40
C HIS A 46 -0.02 1.79 4.55
N ARG A 47 -0.17 2.23 5.80
CA ARG A 47 -0.03 1.36 6.99
C ARG A 47 -1.11 0.28 7.04
N GLU A 48 -2.36 0.66 6.77
CA GLU A 48 -3.49 -0.28 6.71
C GLU A 48 -3.26 -1.33 5.61
N LEU A 49 -2.83 -0.89 4.41
CA LEU A 49 -2.51 -1.78 3.30
C LEU A 49 -1.37 -2.76 3.64
N THR A 50 -0.31 -2.27 4.28
CA THR A 50 0.84 -3.09 4.68
C THR A 50 0.43 -4.13 5.72
N THR A 51 -0.42 -3.74 6.67
CA THR A 51 -0.98 -4.64 7.69
C THR A 51 -1.82 -5.73 7.04
N ALA A 52 -2.79 -5.35 6.20
CA ALA A 52 -3.66 -6.30 5.51
C ALA A 52 -2.88 -7.27 4.61
N ARG A 53 -1.82 -6.79 3.94
CA ARG A 53 -0.94 -7.61 3.12
C ARG A 53 -0.17 -8.62 3.98
N THR A 54 0.38 -8.18 5.11
CA THR A 54 1.11 -9.03 6.05
C THR A 54 0.21 -10.13 6.59
N GLU A 55 -1.03 -9.80 6.96
CA GLU A 55 -2.02 -10.77 7.43
C GLU A 55 -2.38 -11.78 6.34
N SER A 56 -2.65 -11.31 5.12
CA SER A 56 -2.92 -12.15 3.96
C SER A 56 -1.76 -13.10 3.66
N GLU A 57 -0.52 -12.63 3.77
CA GLU A 57 0.69 -13.43 3.55
C GLU A 57 0.84 -14.52 4.63
N ARG A 58 0.52 -14.23 5.90
CA ARG A 58 0.51 -15.22 6.99
C ARG A 58 -0.52 -16.32 6.75
N VAL A 59 -1.75 -15.96 6.36
CA VAL A 59 -2.80 -16.93 6.01
C VAL A 59 -2.37 -17.82 4.85
N ARG A 60 -1.85 -17.21 3.77
CA ARG A 60 -1.33 -17.96 2.61
C ARG A 60 -0.18 -18.90 3.00
N GLN A 61 0.70 -18.49 3.90
CA GLN A 61 1.80 -19.32 4.39
C GLN A 61 1.29 -20.50 5.21
N ALA A 62 0.35 -20.28 6.13
CA ALA A 62 -0.27 -21.35 6.93
C ALA A 62 -0.95 -22.40 6.03
N LEU A 63 -1.68 -21.95 5.01
CA LEU A 63 -2.32 -22.83 4.02
C LEU A 63 -1.28 -23.65 3.23
N ARG A 64 -0.21 -23.02 2.74
CA ARG A 64 0.87 -23.74 2.03
C ARG A 64 1.53 -24.80 2.91
N GLN A 65 1.78 -24.49 4.18
CA GLN A 65 2.37 -25.45 5.12
C GLN A 65 1.43 -26.63 5.39
N TRP A 66 0.14 -26.37 5.59
CA TRP A 66 -0.86 -27.42 5.77
C TRP A 66 -0.96 -28.32 4.52
N GLN A 67 -1.06 -27.73 3.32
CA GLN A 67 -1.09 -28.48 2.06
C GLN A 67 0.17 -29.33 1.85
N SER A 68 1.35 -28.79 2.18
CA SER A 68 2.62 -29.53 2.05
C SER A 68 2.65 -30.76 2.96
N ARG A 69 2.17 -30.64 4.20
CA ARG A 69 2.04 -31.78 5.12
C ARG A 69 1.02 -32.80 4.61
N HIS A 70 -0.14 -32.34 4.13
CA HIS A 70 -1.19 -33.24 3.66
C HIS A 70 -0.84 -33.96 2.34
N ASN A 71 -0.19 -33.28 1.40
CA ASN A 71 0.33 -33.87 0.17
C ASN A 71 1.53 -34.80 0.44
N GLY A 72 2.35 -34.50 1.46
CA GLY A 72 3.39 -35.40 1.95
C GLY A 72 2.82 -36.69 2.54
N CYS A 73 1.71 -36.63 3.27
CA CYS A 73 0.99 -37.81 3.75
C CYS A 73 0.36 -38.63 2.61
N ARG A 74 -0.20 -37.99 1.57
CA ARG A 74 -0.79 -38.69 0.42
C ARG A 74 0.22 -39.48 -0.43
N ARG A 75 1.47 -39.00 -0.57
CA ARG A 75 2.52 -39.72 -1.30
C ARG A 75 3.09 -40.92 -0.54
N ARG A 76 3.07 -40.92 0.79
CA ARG A 76 3.63 -42.00 1.62
C ARG A 76 2.72 -43.23 1.75
N GLY A 77 1.47 -43.14 1.29
CA GLY A 77 0.48 -44.22 1.36
C GLY A 77 0.29 -45.02 0.07
N HIS A 78 1.08 -44.77 -0.98
CA HIS A 78 1.00 -45.48 -2.27
C HIS A 78 2.23 -46.39 -2.53
N ASP A 79 3.20 -46.45 -1.62
CA ASP A 79 4.35 -47.38 -1.68
C ASP A 79 4.16 -48.55 -0.69
N GLY A 80 3.01 -49.22 -0.76
CA GLY A 80 2.66 -50.41 0.04
C GLY A 80 2.21 -51.55 -0.84
#